data_AF-A0A3A9C6B6-F1
#
_entry.id   AF-A0A3A9C6B6-F1
#
_cell.length_a   1.000
_cell.length_b   1.000
_cell.length_c   1.000
_cell.angle_alpha   90.00
_cell.angle_beta   90.00
_cell.angle_gamma   90.00
#
_symmetry.space_group_name_H-M   'P 1'
#
loop_
_entity.id
_entity.type
_entity.pdbx_description
1 polymer ?
#
loop_
_entity_poly.entity_id
_entity_poly.type
_entity_poly.pdbx_seq_one_letter_code
_entity_poly.pdbx_strand_id
1 'polypeptide(L)'
;MTSQELAILQPYCENDMKLLKKISRSIFMKFNEPLAGADYDDFYSIANMTLWQVYNSYNPDIGISFDLFFRACLKKKFISELMHRHRQKRILNQFADSLDAVSGDEEECSLAEFIPSDFDTFEEAVRGQESGQYRDKVQQYISRLSNRQKNILNLLMEGYKPKEIRKILNISANEYSDSIQIMRSYENIKVLF
;
A
#
# COMPACT_ATOMS: atom_id res chain seq x y z
N MET A 1 25.66 -9.61 28.53
CA MET A 1 24.69 -10.35 29.35
C MET A 1 25.35 -10.74 30.66
N THR A 2 24.84 -10.31 31.81
CA THR A 2 25.35 -10.76 33.12
C THR A 2 24.88 -12.19 33.43
N SER A 3 25.60 -12.95 34.26
CA SER A 3 25.31 -14.38 34.52
C SER A 3 23.91 -14.64 35.11
N GLN A 4 23.30 -13.65 35.76
CA GLN A 4 21.93 -13.72 36.26
C GLN A 4 20.88 -13.58 35.14
N GLU A 5 21.21 -12.88 34.05
CA GLU A 5 20.34 -12.65 32.88
C GLU A 5 20.16 -13.94 32.08
N LEU A 6 21.25 -14.68 31.93
CA LEU A 6 21.24 -15.99 31.31
C LEU A 6 20.41 -16.99 32.13
N ALA A 7 20.49 -16.96 33.46
CA ALA A 7 19.75 -17.90 34.31
C ALA A 7 18.21 -17.79 34.18
N ILE A 8 17.68 -16.59 33.93
CA ILE A 8 16.23 -16.37 33.75
C ILE A 8 15.75 -16.88 32.38
N LEU A 9 16.54 -16.66 31.33
CA LEU A 9 16.18 -17.01 29.96
C LEU A 9 16.49 -18.47 29.59
N GLN A 10 17.55 -19.03 30.16
CA GLN A 10 18.07 -20.36 29.87
C GLN A 10 16.99 -21.46 29.86
N PRO A 11 16.07 -21.56 30.87
CA PRO A 11 15.02 -22.58 30.87
C PRO A 11 14.06 -22.50 29.67
N TYR A 12 13.89 -21.32 29.08
CA TYR A 12 12.99 -21.10 27.94
C TYR A 12 13.68 -21.36 26.60
N CYS A 13 15.00 -21.19 26.53
CA CYS A 13 15.80 -21.36 25.31
C CYS A 13 16.38 -22.77 25.14
N GLU A 14 16.58 -23.49 26.25
CA GLU A 14 17.14 -24.84 26.24
C GLU A 14 16.23 -25.88 25.56
N ASN A 15 16.84 -27.00 25.16
CA ASN A 15 16.16 -28.16 24.57
C ASN A 15 15.25 -27.79 23.39
N ASP A 16 15.78 -27.02 22.44
CA ASP A 16 15.01 -26.54 21.28
C ASP A 16 13.72 -25.80 21.71
N MET A 17 13.87 -24.94 22.72
CA MET A 17 12.78 -24.12 23.27
C MET A 17 11.58 -24.93 23.76
N LYS A 18 11.78 -26.16 24.24
CA LYS A 18 10.68 -27.08 24.62
C LYS A 18 9.70 -26.46 25.62
N LEU A 19 10.20 -25.71 26.60
CA LEU A 19 9.36 -25.02 27.58
C LEU A 19 8.53 -23.91 26.91
N LEU A 20 9.17 -23.06 26.10
CA LEU A 20 8.51 -21.99 25.37
C LEU A 20 7.44 -22.52 24.41
N LYS A 21 7.76 -23.60 23.66
CA LYS A 21 6.82 -24.29 22.78
C LYS A 21 5.64 -24.87 23.57
N LYS A 22 5.89 -25.48 24.74
CA LYS A 22 4.83 -26.01 25.63
C LYS A 22 3.92 -24.91 26.16
N ILE A 23 4.49 -23.80 26.63
CA ILE A 23 3.71 -22.64 27.11
C ILE A 23 2.87 -22.09 25.96
N SER A 24 3.48 -21.89 24.80
CA SER A 24 2.80 -21.32 23.64
C SER A 24 1.63 -22.21 23.19
N ARG A 25 1.86 -23.52 23.04
CA ARG A 25 0.79 -24.51 22.75
C ARG A 25 -0.36 -24.46 23.75
N SER A 26 -0.07 -24.33 25.05
CA SER A 26 -1.09 -24.24 26.09
C SER A 26 -1.96 -22.98 25.99
N ILE A 27 -1.44 -21.93 25.37
CA ILE A 27 -2.17 -20.69 25.10
C ILE A 27 -2.99 -20.85 23.81
N PHE A 28 -2.41 -21.38 22.73
CA PHE A 28 -3.11 -21.57 21.45
C PHE A 28 -4.27 -22.54 21.52
N MET A 29 -4.13 -23.64 22.28
CA MET A 29 -5.20 -24.61 22.49
C MET A 29 -6.45 -24.00 23.13
N LYS A 30 -6.31 -22.85 23.82
CA LYS A 30 -7.44 -22.13 24.41
C LYS A 30 -8.17 -21.22 23.42
N PHE A 31 -7.56 -20.89 22.29
CA PHE A 31 -8.20 -20.05 21.27
C PHE A 31 -9.09 -20.85 20.31
N ASN A 32 -9.00 -22.20 20.33
CA ASN A 32 -9.83 -23.11 19.54
C ASN A 32 -9.82 -22.79 18.03
N GLU A 33 -8.66 -22.40 17.50
CA GLU A 33 -8.49 -22.01 16.11
C GLU A 33 -7.71 -23.09 15.34
N PRO A 34 -8.19 -23.51 14.15
CA PRO A 34 -7.45 -24.42 13.29
C PRO A 34 -6.26 -23.69 12.68
N LEU A 35 -5.05 -24.00 13.15
CA LEU A 35 -3.79 -23.46 12.65
C LEU A 35 -3.11 -24.50 11.74
N ALA A 36 -2.59 -24.06 10.59
CA ALA A 36 -1.76 -24.91 9.73
C ALA A 36 -0.36 -25.11 10.35
N GLY A 37 0.41 -26.08 9.85
CA GLY A 37 1.76 -26.37 10.33
C GLY A 37 2.68 -25.14 10.37
N ALA A 38 2.70 -24.35 9.29
CA ALA A 38 3.49 -23.13 9.18
C ALA A 38 3.07 -22.03 10.16
N ASP A 39 1.78 -21.99 10.53
CA ASP A 39 1.29 -21.01 11.50
C ASP A 39 1.91 -21.20 12.88
N TYR A 40 2.19 -22.45 13.27
CA TYR A 40 2.83 -22.74 14.55
C TYR A 40 4.24 -22.17 14.64
N ASP A 41 5.00 -22.18 13.54
CA ASP A 41 6.39 -21.69 13.53
C ASP A 41 6.46 -20.16 13.64
N ASP A 42 5.54 -19.45 12.99
CA ASP A 42 5.37 -18.00 13.16
C ASP A 42 5.11 -17.66 14.64
N PHE A 43 4.21 -18.43 15.25
CA PHE A 43 3.84 -18.26 16.63
C PHE A 43 4.98 -18.52 17.62
N TYR A 44 5.82 -19.53 17.37
CA TYR A 44 7.03 -19.73 18.16
C TYR A 44 8.05 -18.61 17.96
N SER A 45 8.16 -18.05 16.75
CA SER A 45 9.02 -16.90 16.47
C SER A 45 8.55 -15.65 17.23
N ILE A 46 7.24 -15.40 17.24
CA ILE A 46 6.60 -14.35 18.06
C ILE A 46 6.87 -14.59 19.54
N ALA A 47 6.79 -15.84 20.01
CA ALA A 47 7.05 -16.19 21.39
C ALA A 47 8.49 -15.88 21.81
N ASN A 48 9.45 -16.18 20.95
CA ASN A 48 10.87 -15.94 21.20
C ASN A 48 11.18 -14.43 21.25
N MET A 49 10.63 -13.66 20.30
CA MET A 49 10.74 -12.20 20.31
C MET A 49 10.09 -11.59 21.56
N THR A 50 8.92 -12.09 21.96
CA THR A 50 8.22 -11.62 23.14
C THR A 50 9.00 -11.94 24.41
N LEU A 51 9.65 -13.10 24.49
CA LEU A 51 10.48 -13.47 25.63
C LEU A 51 11.61 -12.46 25.85
N TRP A 52 12.31 -12.08 24.77
CA TRP A 52 13.38 -11.09 24.83
C TRP A 52 12.87 -9.69 25.23
N GLN A 53 11.73 -9.26 24.68
CA GLN A 53 11.11 -7.97 25.04
C GLN A 53 10.64 -7.92 26.49
N VAL A 54 9.99 -8.98 26.94
CA VAL A 54 9.51 -9.13 28.32
C VAL A 54 10.69 -9.10 29.28
N TYR A 55 11.76 -9.81 28.95
CA TYR A 55 13.00 -9.80 29.73
C TYR A 55 13.56 -8.39 29.94
N ASN A 56 13.69 -7.61 28.87
CA ASN A 56 14.22 -6.23 28.95
C ASN A 56 13.29 -5.25 29.68
N SER A 57 12.00 -5.57 29.81
CA SER A 57 11.01 -4.71 30.46
C SER A 57 10.58 -5.19 31.85
N TYR A 58 11.09 -6.34 32.29
CA TYR A 58 10.70 -6.95 33.55
C TYR A 58 11.36 -6.23 34.73
N ASN A 59 10.54 -5.82 35.69
CA ASN A 59 10.99 -5.25 36.94
C ASN A 59 10.72 -6.24 38.09
N PRO A 60 11.77 -6.82 38.72
CA PRO A 60 11.64 -7.73 39.86
C PRO A 60 10.94 -7.12 41.08
N ASP A 61 11.01 -5.80 41.26
CA ASP A 61 10.50 -5.08 42.45
C ASP A 61 8.97 -5.08 42.53
N ILE A 62 8.28 -5.45 41.44
CA ILE A 62 6.82 -5.53 41.36
C ILE A 62 6.27 -6.76 42.12
N GLY A 63 7.13 -7.74 42.46
CA GLY A 63 6.74 -8.92 43.24
C GLY A 63 5.96 -9.99 42.47
N ILE A 64 5.88 -9.88 41.14
CA ILE A 64 5.26 -10.87 40.25
C ILE A 64 6.36 -11.74 39.65
N SER A 65 6.17 -13.07 39.56
CA SER A 65 7.17 -13.94 38.94
C SER A 65 7.31 -13.67 37.44
N PHE A 66 8.54 -13.82 36.93
CA PHE A 66 8.83 -13.66 35.49
C PHE A 66 7.94 -14.55 34.61
N ASP A 67 7.75 -15.82 34.98
CA ASP A 67 6.90 -16.77 34.24
C ASP A 67 5.45 -16.26 34.14
N LEU A 68 4.88 -15.73 35.22
CA LEU A 68 3.50 -15.23 35.22
C LEU A 68 3.38 -13.97 34.35
N PHE A 69 4.33 -13.03 34.48
CA PHE A 69 4.38 -11.82 33.66
C PHE A 69 4.56 -12.16 32.18
N PHE A 70 5.49 -13.06 31.87
CA PHE A 70 5.75 -13.54 30.52
C PHE A 70 4.53 -14.19 29.89
N ARG A 71 3.85 -15.11 30.58
CA ARG A 71 2.61 -15.73 30.07
C ARG A 71 1.52 -14.71 29.78
N ALA A 72 1.38 -13.67 30.60
CA ALA A 72 0.39 -12.62 30.39
C ALA A 72 0.70 -11.79 29.13
N CYS A 73 1.97 -11.37 28.96
CA CYS A 73 2.43 -10.64 27.78
C CYS A 73 2.32 -11.49 26.50
N LEU A 74 2.74 -12.75 26.58
CA LEU A 74 2.67 -13.70 25.48
C LEU A 74 1.23 -13.93 25.01
N LYS A 75 0.30 -14.14 25.94
CA LYS A 75 -1.13 -14.28 25.63
C LYS A 75 -1.67 -13.04 24.89
N LYS A 76 -1.34 -11.84 25.36
CA LYS A 76 -1.76 -10.59 24.68
C LYS A 76 -1.18 -10.48 23.28
N LYS A 77 0.09 -10.87 23.10
CA LYS A 77 0.74 -10.83 21.79
C LYS A 77 0.09 -11.80 20.82
N PHE A 78 -0.18 -13.03 21.23
CA PHE A 78 -0.89 -14.01 20.39
C PHE A 78 -2.30 -13.58 20.01
N ILE A 79 -3.07 -13.01 20.95
CA ILE A 79 -4.39 -12.43 20.63
C ILE A 79 -4.24 -11.34 19.57
N SER A 80 -3.24 -10.47 19.70
CA SER A 80 -3.00 -9.40 18.73
C SER A 80 -2.68 -9.94 17.34
N GLU A 81 -1.88 -11.01 17.25
CA GLU A 81 -1.55 -11.66 15.99
C GLU A 81 -2.77 -12.36 15.36
N LEU A 82 -3.58 -13.05 16.16
CA LEU A 82 -4.84 -13.65 15.71
C LEU A 82 -5.84 -12.60 15.23
N MET A 83 -5.99 -11.50 15.95
CA MET A 83 -6.79 -10.36 15.50
C MET A 83 -6.24 -9.75 14.22
N HIS A 84 -4.91 -9.72 14.05
CA HIS A 84 -4.30 -9.18 12.85
C HIS A 84 -4.57 -10.07 11.62
N ARG A 85 -4.56 -11.39 11.80
CA ARG A 85 -4.91 -12.39 10.77
C ARG A 85 -6.38 -12.29 10.36
N HIS A 86 -7.30 -12.19 11.32
CA HIS A 86 -8.74 -12.07 11.08
C HIS A 86 -9.23 -10.67 10.69
N ARG A 87 -8.33 -9.69 10.56
CA ARG A 87 -8.73 -8.32 10.23
C ARG A 87 -9.40 -8.28 8.86
N GLN A 88 -10.60 -7.67 8.78
CA GLN A 88 -11.44 -7.61 7.58
C GLN A 88 -10.74 -7.27 6.26
N LYS A 89 -9.76 -6.35 6.28
CA LYS A 89 -8.97 -6.00 5.09
C LYS A 89 -8.14 -7.17 4.52
N ARG A 90 -7.97 -8.26 5.26
CA ARG A 90 -7.28 -9.50 4.86
C ARG A 90 -8.19 -10.73 4.83
N ILE A 91 -9.48 -10.57 5.17
CA ILE A 91 -10.49 -11.60 4.91
C ILE A 91 -10.54 -11.89 3.41
N LEU A 92 -10.34 -10.86 2.57
CA LEU A 92 -10.20 -11.05 1.13
C LEU A 92 -9.07 -12.02 0.79
N ASN A 93 -7.94 -12.02 1.50
CA ASN A 93 -6.85 -12.99 1.25
C ASN A 93 -7.18 -14.42 1.72
N GLN A 94 -8.15 -14.58 2.64
CA GLN A 94 -8.61 -15.90 3.09
C GLN A 94 -9.69 -16.48 2.16
N PHE A 95 -10.42 -15.64 1.42
CA PHE A 95 -11.45 -16.05 0.47
C PHE A 95 -11.09 -15.80 -0.99
N ALA A 96 -9.92 -15.20 -1.26
CA ALA A 96 -9.44 -14.99 -2.62
C ALA A 96 -8.86 -16.29 -3.13
N ASP A 97 -9.24 -16.62 -4.35
CA ASP A 97 -8.60 -17.67 -5.12
C ASP A 97 -7.31 -17.14 -5.76
N SER A 98 -6.36 -18.05 -5.97
CA SER A 98 -5.15 -17.72 -6.72
C SER A 98 -5.51 -17.42 -8.18
N LEU A 99 -4.98 -16.35 -8.74
CA LEU A 99 -5.12 -16.07 -10.18
C LEU A 99 -4.47 -17.17 -11.04
N ASP A 100 -3.47 -17.86 -10.49
CA ASP A 100 -2.79 -18.99 -11.12
C ASP A 100 -3.53 -20.33 -10.87
N ALA A 101 -4.70 -20.31 -10.22
CA ALA A 101 -5.49 -21.52 -10.06
C ALA A 101 -5.98 -22.00 -11.44
N VAL A 102 -5.76 -23.28 -11.72
CA VAL A 102 -6.16 -23.92 -12.97
C VAL A 102 -7.59 -24.44 -12.83
N SER A 103 -8.46 -24.15 -13.81
CA SER A 103 -9.78 -24.77 -13.89
C SER A 103 -9.63 -26.25 -14.24
N GLY A 104 -10.41 -27.13 -13.59
CA GLY A 104 -10.33 -28.59 -13.80
C GLY A 104 -10.81 -29.10 -15.17
N ASP A 105 -10.97 -28.23 -16.16
CA ASP A 105 -11.35 -28.58 -17.52
C ASP A 105 -10.10 -28.91 -18.36
N GLU A 106 -10.26 -29.60 -19.49
CA GLU A 106 -9.19 -30.17 -20.33
C GLU A 106 -8.18 -29.14 -20.89
N GLU A 107 -8.48 -27.85 -20.77
CA GLU A 107 -7.58 -26.75 -21.10
C GLU A 107 -7.05 -26.13 -19.80
N GLU A 108 -5.72 -26.25 -19.57
CA GLU A 108 -5.01 -25.66 -18.43
C GLU A 108 -4.97 -24.12 -18.51
N CYS A 109 -6.12 -23.47 -18.46
CA CYS A 109 -6.23 -22.02 -18.40
C CYS A 109 -6.27 -21.55 -16.95
N SER A 110 -5.49 -20.51 -16.65
CA SER A 110 -5.48 -19.86 -15.33
C SER A 110 -6.67 -18.92 -15.15
N LEU A 111 -7.14 -18.71 -13.91
CA LEU A 111 -8.18 -17.70 -13.63
C LEU A 111 -7.79 -16.30 -14.14
N ALA A 112 -6.49 -15.98 -14.18
CA ALA A 112 -5.96 -14.73 -14.73
C ALA A 112 -6.37 -14.50 -16.20
N GLU A 113 -6.53 -15.55 -16.99
CA GLU A 113 -6.85 -15.46 -18.42
C GLU A 113 -8.32 -15.12 -18.69
N PHE A 114 -9.20 -15.40 -17.73
CA PHE A 114 -10.63 -15.12 -17.84
C PHE A 114 -11.02 -13.72 -17.37
N ILE A 115 -10.15 -13.04 -16.62
CA ILE A 115 -10.44 -11.72 -16.07
C ILE A 115 -10.05 -10.66 -17.10
N PRO A 116 -11.02 -9.95 -17.72
CA PRO A 116 -10.71 -8.89 -18.66
C PRO A 116 -10.04 -7.71 -17.95
N SER A 117 -9.13 -7.04 -18.64
CA SER A 117 -8.55 -5.77 -18.18
C SER A 117 -9.62 -4.67 -18.12
N ASP A 118 -9.41 -3.67 -17.27
CA ASP A 118 -10.29 -2.51 -17.12
C ASP A 118 -10.10 -1.44 -18.20
N PHE A 119 -9.15 -1.65 -19.12
CA PHE A 119 -8.91 -0.78 -20.26
C PHE A 119 -8.76 -1.57 -21.57
N ASP A 120 -9.11 -0.91 -22.68
CA ASP A 120 -8.92 -1.46 -24.02
C ASP A 120 -7.55 -1.06 -24.58
N THR A 121 -6.73 -2.06 -24.92
CA THR A 121 -5.37 -1.86 -25.44
C THR A 121 -5.35 -1.19 -26.81
N PHE A 122 -6.34 -1.46 -27.66
CA PHE A 122 -6.47 -0.85 -28.97
C PHE A 122 -6.89 0.62 -28.83
N GLU A 123 -7.87 0.93 -27.98
CA GLU A 123 -8.26 2.32 -27.71
C GLU A 123 -7.07 3.14 -27.18
N GLU A 124 -6.32 2.64 -26.19
CA GLU A 124 -5.15 3.37 -25.67
C GLU A 124 -4.03 3.52 -26.71
N ALA A 125 -3.79 2.51 -27.55
CA ALA A 125 -2.79 2.59 -28.62
C ALA A 125 -3.18 3.62 -29.70
N VAL A 126 -4.48 3.72 -30.02
CA VAL A 126 -5.02 4.59 -31.08
C VAL A 126 -5.36 5.99 -30.55
N ARG A 127 -5.47 6.19 -29.23
CA ARG A 127 -5.70 7.48 -28.59
C ARG A 127 -4.75 8.59 -29.06
N GLY A 128 -3.51 8.24 -29.41
CA GLY A 128 -2.53 9.16 -30.00
C GLY A 128 -2.72 9.44 -31.49
N GLN A 129 -3.39 8.56 -32.24
CA GLN A 129 -3.55 8.58 -33.70
C GLN A 129 -4.88 9.16 -34.18
N GLU A 130 -6.00 8.87 -33.50
CA GLU A 130 -7.32 9.48 -33.77
C GLU A 130 -7.33 10.99 -33.54
N SER A 131 -6.34 11.49 -32.80
CA SER A 131 -6.12 12.92 -32.64
C SER A 131 -5.72 13.63 -33.94
N GLY A 132 -5.41 12.98 -35.07
CA GLY A 132 -4.88 13.65 -36.28
C GLY A 132 -5.58 14.96 -36.68
N GLN A 133 -6.92 14.96 -36.84
CA GLN A 133 -7.66 16.18 -37.18
C GLN A 133 -7.74 17.19 -36.03
N TYR A 134 -7.89 16.72 -34.79
CA TYR A 134 -7.88 17.56 -33.60
C TYR A 134 -6.49 18.17 -33.35
N ARG A 135 -5.43 17.43 -33.63
CA ARG A 135 -4.02 17.78 -33.53
C ARG A 135 -3.69 18.85 -34.57
N ASP A 136 -4.21 18.72 -35.79
CA ASP A 136 -4.05 19.74 -36.84
C ASP A 136 -4.73 21.06 -36.46
N LYS A 137 -6.00 21.02 -36.01
CA LYS A 137 -6.74 22.22 -35.58
C LYS A 137 -6.12 22.87 -34.33
N VAL A 138 -5.72 22.05 -33.35
CA VAL A 138 -5.06 22.51 -32.12
C VAL A 138 -3.68 23.10 -32.44
N GLN A 139 -2.91 22.48 -33.33
CA GLN A 139 -1.61 22.98 -33.76
C GLN A 139 -1.75 24.30 -34.53
N GLN A 140 -2.79 24.43 -35.36
CA GLN A 140 -3.11 25.68 -36.04
C GLN A 140 -3.50 26.78 -35.05
N TYR A 141 -4.32 26.47 -34.03
CA TYR A 141 -4.63 27.41 -32.94
C TYR A 141 -3.38 27.83 -32.17
N ILE A 142 -2.56 26.87 -31.73
CA ILE A 142 -1.31 27.12 -30.99
C ILE A 142 -0.37 28.01 -31.83
N SER A 143 -0.31 27.83 -33.16
CA SER A 143 0.55 28.64 -34.03
C SER A 143 0.19 30.14 -34.02
N ARG A 144 -1.08 30.49 -33.75
CA ARG A 144 -1.56 31.89 -33.68
C ARG A 144 -1.27 32.57 -32.33
N LEU A 145 -0.88 31.79 -31.33
CA LEU A 145 -0.56 32.31 -30.01
C LEU A 145 0.89 32.81 -29.95
N SER A 146 1.09 33.93 -29.27
CA SER A 146 2.43 34.40 -28.88
C SER A 146 3.11 33.42 -27.91
N ASN A 147 4.43 33.47 -27.81
CA ASN A 147 5.19 32.61 -26.88
C ASN A 147 4.72 32.76 -25.42
N ARG A 148 4.32 33.99 -25.03
CA ARG A 148 3.76 34.26 -23.71
C ARG A 148 2.42 33.55 -23.49
N GLN A 149 1.51 33.60 -24.47
CA GLN A 149 0.22 32.90 -24.41
C GLN A 149 0.37 31.38 -24.42
N LYS A 150 1.33 30.85 -25.19
CA LYS A 150 1.68 29.41 -25.16
C LYS A 150 2.15 28.97 -23.78
N ASN A 151 3.02 29.75 -23.15
CA ASN A 151 3.49 29.44 -21.78
C ASN A 151 2.34 29.50 -20.76
N ILE A 152 1.41 30.45 -20.90
CA ILE A 152 0.19 30.49 -20.07
C ILE A 152 -0.68 29.23 -20.31
N LEU A 153 -0.86 28.83 -21.57
CA LEU A 153 -1.65 27.64 -21.93
C LEU A 153 -1.06 26.35 -21.35
N ASN A 154 0.26 26.16 -21.48
CA ASN A 154 0.95 24.98 -20.94
C ASN A 154 0.79 24.89 -19.42
N LEU A 155 0.98 26.01 -18.70
CA LEU A 155 0.80 26.04 -17.26
C LEU A 155 -0.67 25.80 -16.84
N LEU A 156 -1.65 26.23 -17.65
CA LEU A 156 -3.06 25.90 -17.41
C LEU A 156 -3.33 24.40 -17.61
N MET A 157 -2.72 23.77 -18.62
CA MET A 157 -2.83 22.32 -18.86
C MET A 157 -2.21 21.50 -17.73
N GLU A 158 -1.10 21.99 -17.15
CA GLU A 158 -0.45 21.39 -15.98
C GLU A 158 -1.23 21.64 -14.66
N GLY A 159 -2.34 22.39 -14.70
CA GLY A 159 -3.24 22.59 -13.56
C GLY A 159 -2.89 23.76 -12.65
N TYR A 160 -1.96 24.65 -13.05
CA TYR A 160 -1.60 25.82 -12.25
C TYR A 160 -2.72 26.86 -12.19
N LYS A 161 -2.89 27.48 -11.02
CA LYS A 161 -3.88 28.54 -10.80
C LYS A 161 -3.40 29.87 -11.40
N PRO A 162 -4.32 30.77 -11.81
CA PRO A 162 -3.96 32.08 -12.37
C PRO A 162 -2.97 32.90 -11.55
N LYS A 163 -3.04 32.83 -10.21
CA LYS A 163 -2.10 33.51 -9.31
C LYS A 163 -0.69 32.92 -9.36
N GLU A 164 -0.57 31.62 -9.57
CA GLU A 164 0.70 30.89 -9.66
C GLU A 164 1.34 31.15 -11.02
N ILE A 165 0.55 31.06 -12.10
CA ILE A 165 1.00 31.37 -13.47
C ILE A 165 1.57 32.79 -13.55
N ARG A 166 0.87 33.75 -12.94
CA ARG A 166 1.34 35.15 -12.90
C ARG A 166 2.67 35.31 -12.18
N LYS A 167 2.91 34.55 -11.11
CA LYS A 167 4.17 34.55 -10.36
C LYS A 167 5.29 33.87 -11.17
N ILE A 168 5.01 32.73 -11.79
CA ILE A 168 5.97 31.94 -12.57
C ILE A 168 6.45 32.73 -13.79
N LEU A 169 5.53 33.35 -14.52
CA LEU A 169 5.86 34.12 -15.72
C LEU A 169 6.28 35.57 -15.41
N ASN A 170 6.21 35.98 -14.14
CA ASN A 170 6.47 37.34 -13.67
C ASN A 170 5.65 38.41 -14.44
N ILE A 171 4.33 38.19 -14.49
CA ILE A 171 3.39 39.03 -15.26
C ILE A 171 2.30 39.67 -14.38
N SER A 172 1.86 40.86 -14.77
CA SER A 172 0.81 41.59 -14.06
C SER A 172 -0.57 40.95 -14.24
N ALA A 173 -1.55 41.38 -13.42
CA ALA A 173 -2.93 40.92 -13.53
C ALA A 173 -3.54 41.27 -14.89
N ASN A 174 -3.27 42.49 -15.35
CA ASN A 174 -3.84 43.03 -16.58
C ASN A 174 -3.32 42.27 -17.78
N GLU A 175 -2.00 42.12 -17.89
CA GLU A 175 -1.43 41.43 -19.05
C GLU A 175 -1.79 39.93 -19.10
N TYR A 176 -1.99 39.28 -17.93
CA TYR A 176 -2.55 37.93 -17.88
C TYR A 176 -3.98 37.92 -18.40
N SER A 177 -4.83 38.85 -17.94
CA SER A 177 -6.21 38.99 -18.41
C SER A 177 -6.29 39.25 -19.92
N ASP A 178 -5.46 40.14 -20.44
CA ASP A 178 -5.37 40.46 -21.87
C ASP A 178 -4.93 39.24 -22.67
N SER A 179 -3.94 38.49 -22.17
CA SER A 179 -3.49 37.24 -22.80
C SER A 179 -4.61 36.21 -22.86
N ILE A 180 -5.39 36.06 -21.78
CA ILE A 180 -6.54 35.15 -21.73
C ILE A 180 -7.67 35.60 -22.65
N GLN A 181 -7.96 36.91 -22.73
CA GLN A 181 -8.96 37.45 -23.64
C GLN A 181 -8.60 37.19 -25.10
N ILE A 182 -7.33 37.37 -25.48
CA ILE A 182 -6.87 37.08 -26.84
C ILE A 182 -6.94 35.58 -27.12
N MET A 183 -6.49 34.72 -26.19
CA MET A 183 -6.62 33.27 -26.35
C MET A 183 -8.07 32.84 -26.54
N ARG A 184 -9.02 33.52 -25.89
CA ARG A 184 -10.46 33.27 -25.97
C ARG A 184 -11.19 34.09 -27.03
N SER A 185 -10.48 34.86 -27.86
CA SER A 185 -11.12 35.65 -28.91
C SER A 185 -11.76 34.71 -29.94
N TYR A 186 -12.88 35.15 -30.51
CA TYR A 186 -13.61 34.36 -31.51
C TYR A 186 -12.70 33.97 -32.69
N GLU A 187 -11.78 34.85 -33.08
CA GLU A 187 -10.83 34.62 -34.18
C GLU A 187 -9.87 33.45 -33.93
N ASN A 188 -9.52 33.22 -32.68
CA ASN A 188 -8.66 32.12 -32.27
C ASN A 188 -9.48 30.86 -32.01
N ILE A 189 -10.59 30.95 -31.28
CA ILE A 189 -11.44 29.80 -30.95
C ILE A 189 -12.07 29.16 -32.20
N LYS A 190 -12.48 29.95 -33.22
CA LYS A 190 -13.13 29.41 -34.44
C LYS A 190 -12.28 28.41 -35.22
N VAL A 191 -10.98 28.33 -34.97
CA VAL A 191 -10.07 27.35 -35.62
C VAL A 191 -10.26 25.95 -35.04
N LEU A 192 -10.76 25.87 -33.80
CA LEU A 192 -10.96 24.62 -33.09
C LEU A 192 -12.27 23.92 -33.47
N PHE A 193 -13.16 24.59 -34.21
CA PHE A 193 -14.47 24.10 -34.64
C PHE A 193 -14.54 24.07 -36.16
#